data_AF-A0A1J3GWN6-F1
#
_entry.id   AF-A0A1J3GWN6-F1
#
_cell.length_a   1.000
_cell.length_b   1.000
_cell.length_c   1.000
_cell.angle_alpha   90.00
_cell.angle_beta   90.00
_cell.angle_gamma   90.00
#
_symmetry.space_group_name_H-M   'P 1'
#
loop_
_entity.id
_entity.type
_entity.pdbx_description
1 polymer ?
#
loop_
_entity_poly.entity_id
_entity_poly.type
_entity_poly.pdbx_seq_one_letter_code
_entity_poly.pdbx_strand_id
1 'polypeptide(L)' 'SNSFGDLEFLIALSNCTHLQTLSVGENRLGGDLPTSIANLSRNLTSLDFQTNFISGSIPREIGNLISLRRLLLPENRLT' A
#
# COMPACT_ATOMS: atom_id res chain seq x y z
N SER A 1 -3.19 12.19 11.56
CA SER A 1 -2.60 13.45 11.04
C SER A 1 -2.80 13.44 9.55
N ASN A 2 -3.39 14.47 8.94
CA ASN A 2 -3.52 14.59 7.48
C ASN A 2 -2.16 14.98 6.87
N SER A 3 -1.19 14.08 7.00
CA SER A 3 0.16 14.26 6.50
C SER A 3 0.22 13.71 5.09
N PHE A 4 0.50 14.57 4.12
CA PHE A 4 0.65 14.27 2.69
C PHE A 4 1.87 13.36 2.38
N GLY A 5 2.40 12.60 3.35
CA GLY A 5 3.63 11.82 3.18
C GLY A 5 3.74 10.55 4.02
N ASP A 6 2.68 10.13 4.72
CA ASP A 6 2.75 8.93 5.57
C ASP A 6 3.05 7.65 4.75
N LEU A 7 2.77 7.66 3.45
CA LEU A 7 2.95 6.53 2.54
C LEU A 7 4.23 6.62 1.67
N GLU A 8 5.05 7.66 1.83
CA GLU A 8 6.30 7.83 1.08
C GLU A 8 7.33 6.73 1.37
N PHE A 9 7.22 6.04 2.50
CA PHE A 9 8.07 4.90 2.83
C PHE A 9 7.98 3.76 1.79
N LEU A 10 6.89 3.69 1.01
CA LEU A 10 6.74 2.73 -0.08
C LEU A 10 7.83 2.88 -1.15
N ILE A 11 8.35 4.09 -1.34
CA ILE A 11 9.48 4.34 -2.25
C ILE A 11 10.72 3.58 -1.76
N ALA A 12 11.02 3.66 -0.46
CA ALA A 12 12.17 2.97 0.13
C ALA A 12 12.05 1.45 0.03
N LEU A 13 10.83 0.91 0.03
CA LEU A 13 10.56 -0.53 -0.08
C LEU A 13 10.61 -1.07 -1.52
N SER A 14 10.66 -0.22 -2.55
CA SER A 14 10.73 -0.65 -3.95
C SER A 14 11.96 -1.52 -4.26
N ASN A 15 13.05 -1.32 -3.51
CA ASN A 15 14.27 -2.11 -3.64
C ASN A 15 14.26 -3.43 -2.85
N CYS A 16 13.22 -3.69 -2.04
CA CYS A 16 13.05 -4.95 -1.32
C CYS A 16 12.51 -6.03 -2.27
N THR A 17 13.32 -6.47 -3.23
CA THR A 17 12.91 -7.37 -4.32
C THR A 17 12.43 -8.76 -3.86
N HIS A 18 12.73 -9.16 -2.62
CA HIS A 18 12.28 -10.41 -2.01
C HIS A 18 11.08 -10.24 -1.06
N LEU A 19 10.53 -9.04 -0.93
CA LEU A 19 9.39 -8.77 -0.05
C LEU A 19 8.16 -9.61 -0.47
N GLN A 20 7.62 -10.41 0.45
CA GLN A 20 6.45 -11.26 0.20
C GLN A 20 5.19 -10.76 0.90
N THR A 21 5.35 -10.04 2.01
CA THR A 21 4.25 -9.50 2.82
C THR A 21 4.63 -8.12 3.32
N LEU A 22 3.71 -7.16 3.20
CA LEU A 22 3.76 -5.88 3.87
C LEU A 22 2.45 -5.70 4.65
N SER A 23 2.55 -5.54 5.97
CA SER A 23 1.42 -5.27 6.84
C SER A 23 1.72 -4.05 7.70
N VAL A 24 0.87 -3.05 7.55
CA VAL A 24 0.86 -1.79 8.31
C VAL A 24 -0.58 -1.43 8.72
N GLY A 25 -1.43 -2.45 8.85
CA GLY A 25 -2.80 -2.29 9.34
C GLY A 25 -2.85 -1.74 10.76
N GLU A 26 -4.00 -1.21 11.16
CA GLU A 26 -4.25 -0.69 12.52
C GLU A 26 -3.29 0.44 12.92
N ASN A 27 -3.02 1.34 11.97
CA ASN A 27 -2.18 2.51 12.20
C ASN A 27 -2.98 3.80 11.97
N ARG A 28 -2.27 4.93 11.90
CA ARG A 28 -2.84 6.24 11.63
C ARG A 28 -2.33 6.82 10.31
N LEU A 29 -1.93 5.96 9.37
CA LEU A 29 -1.40 6.36 8.06
C LEU A 29 -2.53 7.01 7.26
N GLY A 30 -2.26 8.20 6.70
CA GLY A 30 -3.21 8.93 5.87
C GLY A 30 -2.64 9.32 4.51
N GLY A 31 -3.47 9.98 3.71
CA GLY A 31 -3.13 10.40 2.35
C GLY A 31 -3.51 9.35 1.30
N ASP A 32 -3.21 9.66 0.05
CA ASP A 32 -3.57 8.81 -1.08
C ASP A 32 -2.49 7.76 -1.34
N LEU A 33 -2.89 6.58 -1.81
CA LEU A 33 -1.94 5.54 -2.22
C LEU A 33 -1.09 6.06 -3.40
N PRO A 34 0.24 6.18 -3.25
CA PRO A 34 1.10 6.63 -4.34
C PRO A 34 1.22 5.52 -5.40
N THR A 35 1.44 5.91 -6.65
CA THR A 35 1.67 4.94 -7.75
C THR A 35 2.90 4.07 -7.52
N SER A 36 3.83 4.49 -6.65
CA SER A 36 4.99 3.72 -6.20
C SER A 36 4.63 2.41 -5.49
N ILE A 37 3.38 2.23 -5.02
CA ILE A 37 2.89 0.93 -4.51
C ILE A 37 3.04 -0.18 -5.56
N ALA A 38 2.95 0.16 -6.84
CA ALA A 38 3.13 -0.76 -7.96
C ALA A 38 4.59 -1.18 -8.18
N ASN A 39 5.54 -0.49 -7.54
CA ASN A 39 6.98 -0.78 -7.61
C ASN A 39 7.46 -1.69 -6.48
N LEU A 40 6.56 -2.11 -5.58
CA LEU A 40 6.89 -3.16 -4.59
C LEU A 40 7.21 -4.48 -5.30
N SER A 41 7.82 -5.40 -4.56
CA SER A 41 8.28 -6.68 -5.11
C SER A 41 7.19 -7.40 -5.93
N ARG A 42 7.59 -7.94 -7.10
CA ARG A 42 6.74 -8.85 -7.88
C ARG A 42 6.46 -10.17 -7.17
N ASN A 43 7.18 -10.49 -6.09
CA ASN A 43 6.94 -11.66 -5.22
C ASN A 43 5.96 -11.36 -4.08
N LEU A 44 5.46 -10.13 -3.98
CA LEU A 44 4.52 -9.72 -2.94
C LEU A 44 3.20 -10.46 -3.10
N THR A 45 2.80 -11.18 -2.06
CA THR A 45 1.58 -12.01 -2.04
C THR A 45 0.49 -11.42 -1.14
N SER A 46 0.88 -10.56 -0.19
CA SER A 46 -0.03 -9.99 0.80
C SER A 46 0.30 -8.53 1.07
N LEU A 47 -0.71 -7.67 0.89
CA LEU A 47 -0.70 -6.27 1.29
C LEU A 47 -1.82 -6.02 2.30
N ASP A 48 -1.46 -5.50 3.46
CA ASP A 48 -2.41 -5.18 4.51
C ASP A 48 -2.21 -3.75 5.02
N PHE A 49 -3.22 -2.93 4.76
CA PHE A 49 -3.32 -1.52 5.15
C PHE A 49 -4.67 -1.25 5.84
N GLN A 50 -5.34 -2.29 6.35
CA GLN A 50 -6.66 -2.14 6.97
C GLN A 50 -6.64 -1.16 8.15
N THR A 51 -7.77 -0.54 8.46
CA THR A 51 -7.94 0.32 9.66
C THR A 51 -6.87 1.42 9.70
N ASN A 52 -6.90 2.30 8.70
CA ASN A 52 -6.04 3.47 8.56
C ASN A 52 -6.88 4.66 8.07
N PHE A 53 -6.24 5.77 7.71
CA PHE A 53 -6.89 6.97 7.17
C PHE A 53 -6.59 7.20 5.69
N ILE A 54 -6.26 6.14 4.94
CA ILE A 54 -5.90 6.23 3.52
C ILE A 54 -7.11 6.70 2.72
N SER A 55 -6.91 7.69 1.86
CA SER A 55 -7.95 8.34 1.07
C SER A 55 -7.76 8.16 -0.43
N GLY A 56 -8.69 8.72 -1.21
CA GLY A 56 -8.61 8.73 -2.67
C GLY A 56 -8.93 7.37 -3.28
N SER A 57 -8.49 7.16 -4.51
CA SER A 57 -8.72 5.93 -5.25
C SER A 57 -7.53 4.98 -5.17
N ILE A 58 -7.80 3.69 -5.38
CA ILE A 58 -6.74 2.70 -5.56
C ILE A 58 -6.09 2.94 -6.94
N PRO A 59 -4.76 3.16 -7.03
CA PRO A 59 -4.09 3.32 -8.31
C PRO A 59 -4.28 2.08 -9.18
N ARG A 60 -4.66 2.26 -10.45
CA ARG A 60 -4.83 1.15 -11.40
C ARG A 60 -3.54 0.33 -11.57
N GLU A 61 -2.39 0.96 -11.35
CA GLU A 61 -1.05 0.37 -11.42
C GLU A 61 -0.86 -0.72 -10.37
N ILE A 62 -1.73 -0.84 -9.35
CA ILE A 62 -1.71 -1.96 -8.38
C ILE A 62 -1.77 -3.33 -9.08
N GLY A 63 -2.32 -3.40 -10.30
CA GLY A 63 -2.30 -4.60 -11.14
C GLY A 63 -0.91 -5.08 -11.55
N ASN A 64 0.15 -4.27 -11.39
CA ASN A 64 1.53 -4.68 -11.62
C ASN A 64 2.06 -5.67 -10.57
N LEU A 65 1.39 -5.76 -9.43
CA LEU A 65 1.70 -6.72 -8.35
C LEU A 65 1.13 -8.10 -8.71
N ILE A 66 1.68 -8.72 -9.74
CA ILE A 66 1.13 -9.93 -10.38
C ILE A 66 1.01 -11.16 -9.46
N SER A 67 1.76 -11.19 -8.35
CA SER A 67 1.71 -12.29 -7.36
C SER A 67 0.78 -11.98 -6.18
N LEU A 68 0.16 -10.80 -6.15
CA LEU A 68 -0.67 -10.36 -5.03
C LEU A 68 -1.94 -11.21 -4.96
N ARG A 69 -2.16 -11.84 -3.81
CA ARG A 69 -3.31 -12.71 -3.54
C ARG A 69 -4.25 -12.12 -2.50
N ARG A 70 -3.72 -11.27 -1.61
CA ARG A 70 -4.48 -10.62 -0.55
C ARG A 70 -4.19 -9.12 -0.57
N LEU A 71 -5.24 -8.34 -0.73
CA LEU A 71 -5.24 -6.88 -0.60
C LEU A 71 -6.28 -6.50 0.44
N LEU A 72 -5.83 -6.13 1.64
CA LEU A 72 -6.69 -5.72 2.75
C LEU A 72 -6.64 -4.21 2.88
N LEU A 73 -7.75 -3.56 2.50
CA LEU A 73 -7.96 -2.13 2.62
C LEU A 73 -9.23 -1.71 3.41
N PRO A 74 -9.98 -2.59 4.12
CA PRO A 74 -11.19 -2.16 4.80
C PRO A 74 -10.87 -1.12 5.88
N GLU A 75 -11.89 -0.36 6.27
CA GLU A 75 -11.77 0.69 7.30
C GLU A 75 -10.72 1.77 6.97
N ASN A 76 -10.68 2.15 5.68
CA ASN A 76 -10.01 3.34 5.18
C ASN A 76 -11.06 4.35 4.65
N ARG A 77 -10.60 5.44 4.04
CA ARG A 77 -11.41 6.51 3.44
C ARG A 77 -11.33 6.50 1.90
N LEU A 78 -11.19 5.31 1.32
CA LEU A 78 -11.06 5.10 -0.12
C LEU A 78 -12.40 5.36 -0.84
N THR A 79 -12.32 5.84 -2.08
CA THR A 79 -13.47 6.15 -2.97
C THR A 79 -13.47 5.30 -4.22
#